data_AF-A0A3A4PU54-F1
#
_entry.id   AF-A0A3A4PU54-F1
#
_cell.length_a   1.000
_cell.length_b   1.000
_cell.length_c   1.000
_cell.angle_alpha   90.00
_cell.angle_beta   90.00
_cell.angle_gamma   90.00
#
_symmetry.space_group_name_H-M   'P 1'
#
loop_
_entity.id
_entity.type
_entity.pdbx_description
1 polymer ?
#
loop_
_entity_poly.entity_id
_entity_poly.type
_entity_poly.pdbx_seq_one_letter_code
_entity_poly.pdbx_strand_id
1 'polypeptide(L)' 'MDEAIQEAEAELQRRRAALADPSIATDHVETERRWQEAEEARKAVEALYARWEELEAKAAASS' A
#
# COMPACT_ATOMS: atom_id res chain seq x y z
N MET A 1 15.16 1.35 -1.96
CA MET A 1 14.18 0.41 -1.38
C MET A 1 13.35 1.14 -0.36
N ASP A 2 13.98 1.74 0.67
CA ASP A 2 13.28 2.52 1.69
C ASP A 2 12.43 3.67 1.16
N GLU A 3 12.95 4.49 0.25
CA GLU A 3 12.17 5.61 -0.33
C GLU A 3 10.93 5.12 -1.09
N ALA A 4 11.04 4.03 -1.84
CA ALA A 4 9.92 3.43 -2.56
C ALA A 4 8.86 2.83 -1.61
N ILE A 5 9.31 2.24 -0.49
CA ILE A 5 8.42 1.75 0.57
C ILE A 5 7.71 2.92 1.24
N GLN A 6 8.44 3.97 1.64
CA GLN A 6 7.87 5.16 2.27
C GLN A 6 6.85 5.87 1.37
N GLU A 7 7.13 5.96 0.07
CA GLU A 7 6.20 6.55 -0.90
C GLU A 7 4.92 5.70 -1.03
N ALA A 8 5.05 4.37 -1.12
CA ALA A 8 3.92 3.46 -1.20
C ALA A 8 3.08 3.46 0.09
N GLU A 9 3.71 3.55 1.26
CA GLU A 9 3.04 3.69 2.55
C GLU A 9 2.28 5.02 2.67
N ALA A 10 2.91 6.12 2.23
CA ALA A 10 2.25 7.42 2.20
C ALA A 10 1.03 7.42 1.27
N GLU A 11 1.11 6.75 0.12
CA GLU A 11 -0.02 6.59 -0.79
C GLU A 11 -1.14 5.74 -0.19
N LEU A 12 -0.81 4.60 0.43
CA LEU A 12 -1.79 3.78 1.16
C LEU A 12 -2.50 4.60 2.24
N GLN A 13 -1.75 5.41 2.99
CA GLN A 13 -2.31 6.26 4.04
C GLN A 13 -3.25 7.33 3.47
N ARG A 14 -2.88 7.98 2.36
CA ARG A 14 -3.76 8.94 1.66
C ARG A 14 -5.07 8.30 1.22
N ARG A 15 -5.01 7.10 0.61
CA ARG A 15 -6.21 6.39 0.15
C ARG A 15 -7.11 5.93 1.30
N ARG A 16 -6.51 5.47 2.41
CA ARG A 16 -7.25 5.13 3.64
C ARG A 16 -7.91 6.35 4.27
N ALA A 17 -7.23 7.50 4.28
CA ALA A 17 -7.83 8.74 4.79
C ALA A 17 -9.03 9.17 3.93
N ALA A 18 -8.95 9.02 2.61
CA ALA A 18 -10.08 9.30 1.71
C ALA A 18 -11.27 8.34 1.95
N LEU A 19 -11.03 7.09 2.33
CA LEU A 19 -12.07 6.14 2.71
C LEU A 19 -12.76 6.47 4.05
N ALA A 20 -12.06 7.16 4.95
CA ALA A 20 -12.60 7.56 6.25
C ALA A 20 -13.51 8.80 6.16
N ASP A 21 -13.61 9.43 4.99
CA ASP A 21 -14.47 10.59 4.76
C ASP A 21 -15.95 10.17 4.77
N PRO A 22 -16.77 10.63 5.73
CA PRO A 22 -18.18 10.24 5.81
C PRO A 22 -19.01 10.72 4.60
N SER A 23 -18.53 11.72 3.83
CA SER A 23 -19.22 12.22 2.64
C SER A 23 -19.25 11.21 1.49
N ILE A 24 -18.34 10.23 1.52
CA ILE A 24 -18.19 9.23 0.46
C ILE A 24 -19.04 7.99 0.74
N ALA A 25 -19.37 7.75 2.02
CA ALA A 25 -20.07 6.55 2.48
C ALA A 25 -21.52 6.45 1.97
N THR A 26 -22.10 7.57 1.52
CA THR A 26 -23.43 7.62 0.90
C THR A 26 -23.43 7.25 -0.58
N ASP A 27 -22.26 7.21 -1.23
CA ASP A 27 -22.08 6.80 -2.62
C ASP A 27 -21.35 5.46 -2.66
N HIS A 28 -22.12 4.40 -2.90
CA HIS A 28 -21.61 3.03 -2.88
C HIS A 28 -20.57 2.77 -3.99
N VAL A 29 -20.76 3.36 -5.18
CA VAL A 29 -19.84 3.17 -6.32
C VAL A 29 -18.51 3.85 -6.01
N GLU A 30 -18.57 5.07 -5.49
CA GLU A 30 -17.38 5.82 -5.13
C GLU A 30 -16.65 5.20 -3.92
N THR A 31 -17.40 4.64 -2.96
CA THR A 31 -16.83 3.87 -1.84
C THR A 31 -16.10 2.63 -2.33
N GLU A 32 -16.72 1.83 -3.22
CA GLU A 32 -16.09 0.64 -3.80
C GLU A 32 -14.83 1.00 -4.57
N ARG A 33 -14.86 2.04 -5.41
CA ARG A 33 -13.69 2.52 -6.16
C ARG A 33 -12.54 2.89 -5.23
N ARG A 34 -12.79 3.72 -4.22
CA ARG A 34 -11.75 4.12 -3.26
C ARG A 34 -11.23 2.94 -2.44
N TRP A 35 -12.09 1.95 -2.17
CA TRP A 35 -11.68 0.72 -1.50
C TRP A 35 -10.72 -0.11 -2.34
N GLN A 36 -11.04 -0.30 -3.63
CA GLN A 36 -10.15 -0.98 -4.58
C GLN A 36 -8.80 -0.26 -4.69
N GLU A 37 -8.81 1.07 -4.80
CA GLU A 37 -7.59 1.86 -4.83
C GLU A 37 -6.75 1.68 -3.56
N ALA A 38 -7.36 1.68 -2.38
CA ALA A 38 -6.63 1.44 -1.12
C ALA A 38 -6.05 0.02 -1.06
N GLU A 39 -6.77 -0.98 -1.55
CA GLU A 39 -6.28 -2.36 -1.63
C GLU A 39 -5.10 -2.52 -2.60
N GLU A 40 -5.14 -1.85 -3.74
CA GLU A 40 -4.01 -1.84 -4.68
C GLU A 40 -2.76 -1.21 -4.07
N ALA A 41 -2.91 -0.08 -3.36
CA ALA A 41 -1.80 0.54 -2.65
C ALA A 41 -1.25 -0.35 -1.53
N ARG A 42 -2.13 -1.09 -0.82
CA ARG A 42 -1.71 -2.05 0.20
C ARG A 42 -0.86 -3.17 -0.39
N LYS A 43 -1.33 -3.76 -1.51
CA LYS A 43 -0.58 -4.81 -2.22
C LYS A 43 0.76 -4.33 -2.74
N ALA A 44 0.86 -3.06 -3.15
CA ALA A 44 2.12 -2.47 -3.58
C ALA A 44 3.14 -2.40 -2.42
N VAL A 45 2.71 -1.97 -1.24
CA VAL A 45 3.55 -1.97 -0.02
C VAL A 45 3.99 -3.40 0.34
N GLU A 46 3.05 -4.35 0.37
CA GLU A 46 3.33 -5.76 0.66
C GLU A 46 4.36 -6.36 -0.32
N ALA A 47 4.22 -6.09 -1.62
CA ALA A 47 5.15 -6.57 -2.64
C ALA A 47 6.55 -5.98 -2.50
N LEU A 48 6.66 -4.70 -2.12
CA LEU A 48 7.94 -4.05 -1.85
C LEU A 48 8.63 -4.69 -0.64
N TYR A 49 7.91 -4.89 0.46
CA TYR A 49 8.48 -5.56 1.63
C TYR A 49 8.90 -7.00 1.34
N ALA A 50 8.07 -7.79 0.65
CA ALA A 50 8.42 -9.16 0.27
C ALA A 50 9.68 -9.22 -0.59
N ARG A 51 9.84 -8.28 -1.53
CA ARG A 51 11.06 -8.17 -2.34
C ARG A 51 12.27 -7.79 -1.50
N TRP A 52 12.10 -6.92 -0.51
CA TRP A 52 13.19 -6.53 0.38
C TRP A 52 13.67 -7.73 1.21
N GLU A 53 12.73 -8.45 1.82
CA GLU A 53 13.03 -9.69 2.57
C GLU A 53 13.77 -10.72 1.71
N GLU A 54 13.38 -10.90 0.44
CA GLU A 54 14.09 -11.78 -0.49
C GLU A 54 15.54 -11.33 -0.73
N LEU A 55 15.77 -10.03 -0.90
CA LEU A 55 17.11 -9.48 -1.12
C LEU A 55 17.99 -9.61 0.11
N GLU A 56 17.45 -9.34 1.30
CA GLU A 56 18.15 -9.53 2.58
C GLU A 56 18.51 -11.00 2.79
N ALA A 57 17.59 -11.93 2.51
CA ALA A 57 17.85 -13.36 2.60
C ALA A 57 18.97 -13.81 1.65
N LYS A 58 19.00 -13.28 0.42
CA LYS A 58 20.07 -13.55 -0.56
C LYS A 58 21.42 -12.99 -0.11
N ALA A 59 21.43 -11.78 0.47
CA ALA A 59 22.64 -11.16 1.00
C ALA A 59 23.21 -11.96 2.18
N ALA A 60 22.33 -12.39 3.11
CA ALA A 60 22.71 -13.21 4.25
C ALA A 60 23.21 -14.62 3.83
N ALA A 61 22.60 -15.24 2.82
CA ALA A 61 23.03 -16.55 2.32
C ALA A 61 24.37 -16.52 1.56
N SER A 62 24.84 -15.34 1.15
CA SER A 62 26.10 -15.14 0.43
C SER A 62 27.25 -14.66 1.33
N SER A 63 27.00 -14.54 2.65
CA SER A 63 27.96 -14.08 3.66
C SER A 63 28.41 -15.24 4.55
#